data_AF-A0A0L1KJF4-F1
#
_entry.id   AF-A0A0L1KJF4-F1
#
_cell.length_a   1.000
_cell.length_b   1.000
_cell.length_c   1.000
_cell.angle_alpha   90.00
_cell.angle_beta   90.00
_cell.angle_gamma   90.00
#
_symmetry.space_group_name_H-M   'P 1'
#
loop_
_entity.id
_entity.type
_entity.pdbx_description
1 polymer ?
#
loop_
_entity_poly.entity_id
_entity_poly.type
_entity_poly.pdbx_seq_one_letter_code
_entity_poly.pdbx_strand_id
1 'polypeptide(L)'
;MDGHLSVVNGEVDDICESRENPTEVCTWKGIKCNDNGEVEVFAGLINRRDGTGTLDFKFLPSSMQQLTMVYYSLSGTIELAGLPENMKGLKLLQNMLSEH
;
A
#
# COMPACT_ATOMS: atom_id res chain seq x y z
N MET A 1 24.90 -23.07 -33.08
CA MET A 1 24.66 -24.45 -32.58
C MET A 1 24.52 -24.38 -31.07
N ASP A 2 23.69 -23.47 -30.58
CA ASP A 2 22.21 -23.52 -30.52
C ASP A 2 21.77 -24.22 -29.24
N GLY A 3 21.88 -23.49 -28.13
CA GLY A 3 21.24 -23.80 -26.86
C GLY A 3 19.92 -23.06 -26.76
N HIS A 4 18.92 -23.66 -27.39
CA HIS A 4 17.47 -23.48 -27.27
C HIS A 4 16.95 -22.36 -26.34
N LEU A 5 16.36 -21.33 -26.96
CA LEU A 5 15.43 -20.40 -26.32
C LEU A 5 14.14 -21.17 -25.97
N SER A 6 13.94 -21.52 -24.70
CA SER A 6 12.64 -22.02 -24.25
C SER A 6 11.82 -20.85 -23.76
N VAL A 7 10.90 -20.39 -24.61
CA VAL A 7 9.78 -19.54 -24.21
C VAL A 7 8.99 -20.33 -23.16
N VAL A 8 9.15 -19.96 -21.90
CA VAL A 8 8.24 -20.41 -20.84
C VAL A 8 6.88 -19.81 -21.15
N ASN A 9 5.94 -20.68 -21.48
CA ASN A 9 4.53 -20.35 -21.60
C ASN A 9 4.12 -19.65 -20.30
N GLY A 10 3.73 -18.38 -20.41
CA GLY A 10 3.43 -17.53 -19.27
C GLY A 10 2.23 -18.06 -18.50
N GLU A 11 2.52 -18.80 -17.43
CA GLU A 11 1.64 -18.95 -16.30
C GLU A 11 1.65 -17.59 -15.56
N VAL A 12 0.46 -17.12 -15.20
CA VAL A 12 0.21 -15.78 -14.62
C VAL A 12 0.88 -15.59 -13.24
N ASP A 13 1.53 -16.64 -12.74
CA ASP A 13 2.05 -16.76 -11.38
C ASP A 13 3.45 -16.16 -11.21
N ASP A 14 4.17 -15.83 -12.29
CA ASP A 14 5.53 -15.26 -12.23
C ASP A 14 5.57 -13.72 -12.07
N ILE A 15 4.41 -13.06 -11.96
CA ILE A 15 4.34 -11.62 -11.69
C ILE A 15 4.44 -11.32 -10.18
N CYS A 16 4.37 -12.35 -9.33
CA CYS A 16 4.15 -12.21 -7.89
C CYS A 16 5.35 -12.59 -7.00
N GLU A 17 6.58 -12.63 -7.51
CA GLU A 17 7.77 -12.97 -6.69
C GLU A 17 8.02 -12.01 -5.50
N SER A 18 7.34 -10.86 -5.42
CA SER A 18 7.54 -9.87 -4.35
C SER A 18 6.47 -9.83 -3.26
N ARG A 19 5.37 -10.57 -3.39
CA ARG A 19 4.22 -10.43 -2.48
C ARG A 19 4.37 -11.20 -1.17
N GLU A 20 5.24 -12.21 -1.15
CA GLU A 20 5.41 -13.10 0.00
C GLU A 20 6.69 -12.87 0.82
N ASN A 21 7.52 -11.89 0.45
CA ASN A 21 8.69 -11.50 1.25
C ASN A 21 8.57 -10.05 1.81
N PRO A 22 7.63 -9.81 2.75
CA PRO A 22 7.43 -8.52 3.39
C PRO A 22 8.55 -8.14 4.37
N THR A 23 9.65 -8.90 4.45
CA THR A 23 10.75 -8.69 5.41
C THR A 23 11.42 -7.33 5.28
N GLU A 24 11.30 -6.66 4.14
CA GLU A 24 11.81 -5.30 3.95
C GLU A 24 10.77 -4.19 4.16
N VAL A 25 9.48 -4.49 4.34
CA VAL A 25 8.43 -3.46 4.43
C VAL A 25 8.70 -2.47 5.58
N CYS A 26 9.24 -2.97 6.69
CA CYS A 26 9.60 -2.17 7.85
C CYS A 26 10.82 -1.27 7.62
N THR A 27 11.59 -1.50 6.55
CA THR A 27 12.72 -0.65 6.15
C THR A 27 12.29 0.48 5.21
N TRP A 28 11.06 0.43 4.69
CA TRP A 28 10.58 1.42 3.74
C TRP A 28 10.38 2.77 4.42
N LYS A 29 10.79 3.83 3.72
CA LYS A 29 10.61 5.19 4.21
C LYS A 29 9.13 5.48 4.44
N GLY A 30 8.81 5.94 5.67
CA GLY A 30 7.45 6.25 6.06
C GLY A 30 6.66 5.04 6.58
N ILE A 31 7.28 3.86 6.71
CA ILE A 31 6.68 2.71 7.39
C ILE A 31 7.29 2.58 8.79
N LYS A 32 6.44 2.33 9.78
CA LYS A 32 6.85 1.90 11.12
C LYS A 32 6.14 0.60 11.44
N CYS A 33 6.90 -0.40 11.86
CA CYS A 33 6.36 -1.67 12.35
C CYS A 33 6.37 -1.73 13.88
N ASN A 34 5.50 -2.57 14.44
CA ASN A 34 5.50 -2.95 15.84
C ASN A 34 6.58 -4.03 16.13
N ASP A 35 6.67 -4.46 17.39
CA ASP A 35 7.65 -5.48 17.82
C ASP A 35 7.45 -6.85 17.16
N ASN A 36 6.25 -7.12 16.62
CA ASN A 36 5.93 -8.34 15.88
C ASN A 36 6.28 -8.23 14.38
N GLY A 37 6.81 -7.08 13.93
CA GLY A 37 7.13 -6.82 12.52
C GLY A 37 5.92 -6.43 11.67
N GLU A 38 4.78 -6.11 12.28
CA GLU A 38 3.57 -5.72 11.54
C GLU A 38 3.50 -4.20 11.38
N VAL A 39 2.98 -3.73 10.24
CA VAL A 39 2.89 -2.29 9.93
C VAL A 39 1.87 -1.59 10.84
N GLU A 40 2.37 -0.71 11.70
CA GLU A 40 1.56 0.10 12.62
C GLU A 40 1.28 1.49 12.04
N VAL A 41 2.23 2.06 11.30
CA VAL A 41 2.12 3.43 10.74
C VAL A 41 2.58 3.46 9.30
N PHE A 42 1.80 4.16 8.46
CA PHE A 42 2.19 4.56 7.11
C PHE A 42 2.09 6.07 6.92
N ALA A 43 3.18 6.67 6.45
CA ALA A 43 3.35 8.09 6.13
C ALA A 43 4.14 8.28 4.82
N GLY A 44 3.94 7.39 3.84
CA GLY A 44 4.76 7.33 2.62
C GLY A 44 4.39 8.34 1.53
N LEU A 45 3.21 8.96 1.63
CA LEU A 45 2.69 9.91 0.65
C LEU A 45 2.69 11.35 1.21
N ILE A 46 3.87 11.86 1.59
CA ILE A 46 4.08 13.28 1.99
C ILE A 46 5.13 13.99 1.06
N ASN A 47 4.75 15.07 0.35
CA ASN A 47 5.47 15.82 -0.74
C ASN A 47 5.63 15.39 -2.28
N ARG A 48 5.31 14.18 -2.76
CA ARG A 48 4.92 13.66 -4.11
C ARG A 48 3.64 14.23 -4.79
N ARG A 49 3.83 15.22 -5.66
CA ARG A 49 2.74 15.90 -6.40
C ARG A 49 2.20 15.16 -7.63
N ASP A 50 2.74 13.98 -7.94
CA ASP A 50 2.53 13.21 -9.17
C ASP A 50 1.90 11.82 -8.93
N GLY A 51 1.56 11.49 -7.68
CA GLY A 51 1.01 10.18 -7.34
C GLY A 51 -0.47 10.06 -7.73
N THR A 52 -0.79 9.30 -8.77
CA THR A 52 -2.16 8.89 -9.08
C THR A 52 -2.44 7.51 -8.52
N GLY A 53 -3.65 7.28 -8.01
CA GLY A 53 -4.04 5.96 -7.50
C GLY A 53 -5.32 5.96 -6.70
N THR A 54 -5.89 4.76 -6.56
CA THR A 54 -7.02 4.46 -5.69
C THR A 54 -6.52 3.80 -4.42
N LEU A 55 -7.16 4.12 -3.29
CA LEU A 55 -6.90 3.47 -2.02
C LEU A 55 -8.15 2.71 -1.59
N ASP A 56 -7.99 1.42 -1.35
CA ASP A 56 -9.04 0.58 -0.80
C ASP A 56 -8.67 0.17 0.62
N PHE A 57 -9.43 0.67 1.59
CA PHE A 57 -9.13 0.51 3.01
C PHE A 57 -9.17 -0.96 3.47
N LYS A 58 -9.90 -1.82 2.76
CA LYS A 58 -10.01 -3.26 3.12
C LYS A 58 -8.68 -4.02 3.00
N PHE A 59 -7.71 -3.46 2.29
CA PHE A 59 -6.36 -4.03 2.15
C PHE A 59 -5.34 -3.40 3.11
N LEU A 60 -5.77 -2.51 4.01
CA LEU A 60 -4.87 -2.03 5.05
C LEU A 60 -4.54 -3.17 6.03
N PRO A 61 -3.29 -3.23 6.52
CA PRO A 61 -2.92 -4.13 7.61
C PRO A 61 -3.86 -3.94 8.81
N SER A 62 -4.36 -5.05 9.36
CA SER A 62 -5.26 -5.03 10.52
C SER A 62 -4.61 -4.42 11.78
N SER A 63 -3.28 -4.45 11.86
CA SER A 63 -2.47 -3.85 12.92
C SER A 63 -2.21 -2.35 12.72
N MET A 64 -2.60 -1.78 11.58
CA MET A 64 -2.37 -0.38 11.28
C MET A 64 -3.18 0.53 12.20
N GLN A 65 -2.49 1.48 12.81
CA GLN A 65 -3.06 2.46 13.74
C GLN A 65 -3.05 3.88 13.17
N GLN A 66 -2.13 4.19 12.27
CA GLN A 66 -2.01 5.53 11.69
C GLN A 66 -1.74 5.49 10.19
N LEU A 67 -2.52 6.25 9.45
CA LEU A 67 -2.39 6.42 8.01
C LEU A 67 -2.36 7.91 7.68
N THR A 68 -1.25 8.37 7.11
CA THR A 68 -1.07 9.75 6.63
C THR A 68 -0.69 9.78 5.16
N MET A 69 -1.54 10.40 4.34
CA MET A 69 -1.33 10.62 2.91
C MET A 69 -1.83 12.01 2.53
N VAL A 70 -0.98 12.83 1.92
CA VAL A 70 -1.29 14.26 1.69
C VAL A 70 -0.89 14.68 0.28
N TYR A 71 -1.82 14.66 -0.72
CA TYR A 71 -1.66 15.27 -2.08
C TYR A 71 -2.90 15.39 -2.94
N TYR A 72 -2.83 16.29 -3.94
CA TYR A 72 -3.79 16.56 -5.01
C TYR A 72 -4.16 15.43 -5.99
N SER A 73 -3.80 14.16 -5.76
CA SER A 73 -3.87 13.16 -6.83
C SER A 73 -4.34 11.75 -6.44
N LEU A 74 -4.60 11.43 -5.16
CA LEU A 74 -5.44 10.27 -4.87
C LEU A 74 -6.88 10.58 -5.25
N SER A 75 -7.48 9.68 -6.02
CA SER A 75 -8.85 9.79 -6.50
C SER A 75 -9.59 8.49 -6.22
N GLY A 76 -10.90 8.57 -6.01
CA GLY A 76 -11.73 7.42 -5.73
C GLY A 76 -12.54 7.62 -4.46
N THR A 77 -13.18 6.54 -4.04
CA THR A 77 -14.17 6.58 -2.99
C THR A 77 -13.58 6.11 -1.66
N ILE A 78 -13.89 6.82 -0.58
CA ILE A 78 -13.52 6.41 0.77
C ILE A 78 -14.65 5.58 1.37
N GLU A 79 -14.38 4.32 1.67
CA GLU A 79 -15.24 3.46 2.50
C GLU A 79 -14.64 3.33 3.91
N LEU A 80 -15.11 4.16 4.84
CA LEU A 80 -14.62 4.14 6.23
C LEU A 80 -14.90 2.81 6.95
N ALA A 81 -15.91 2.06 6.50
CA ALA A 81 -16.24 0.74 7.04
C ALA A 81 -15.11 -0.28 6.80
N GLY A 82 -14.22 -0.04 5.83
CA GLY A 82 -13.06 -0.89 5.57
C GLY A 82 -11.84 -0.57 6.44
N LEU A 83 -11.92 0.41 7.35
CA LEU A 83 -10.79 0.76 8.21
C LEU A 83 -10.50 -0.36 9.23
N PRO A 84 -9.21 -0.63 9.53
CA PRO A 84 -8.83 -1.47 10.65
C PRO A 84 -9.46 -1.00 11.97
N GLU A 85 -9.95 -1.94 12.79
CA GLU A 85 -10.56 -1.63 14.09
C GLU A 85 -9.62 -0.87 15.03
N ASN A 86 -8.30 -1.08 14.88
CA ASN A 86 -7.27 -0.43 15.68
C ASN A 86 -6.86 0.95 15.17
N MET A 87 -7.55 1.51 14.16
CA MET A 87 -7.22 2.79 13.56
C MET A 87 -7.42 3.93 14.55
N LYS A 88 -6.34 4.65 14.86
CA LYS A 88 -6.31 5.80 15.79
C LYS A 88 -6.18 7.14 15.07
N GLY A 89 -5.70 7.13 13.82
CA GLY A 89 -5.48 8.37 13.08
C GLY A 89 -5.50 8.17 11.57
N LEU A 90 -6.36 8.92 10.90
CA LEU A 90 -6.46 8.97 9.44
C LEU A 90 -6.30 10.42 8.98
N LYS A 91 -5.29 10.70 8.15
CA LYS A 91 -5.04 12.02 7.56
C LYS A 91 -4.92 11.89 6.05
N LEU A 92 -5.94 12.35 5.33
CA LEU A 92 -6.05 12.24 3.86
C LEU A 92 -6.11 13.63 3.19
N LEU A 93 -5.33 14.58 3.66
CA LEU A 93 -5.44 15.98 3.26
C LEU A 93 -5.05 16.20 1.80
N GLN A 94 -5.63 17.22 1.18
CA GLN A 94 -5.31 17.64 -0.18
C GLN A 94 -5.59 16.60 -1.28
N ASN A 95 -6.23 15.45 -1.01
CA ASN A 95 -6.64 14.47 -2.03
C ASN A 95 -7.96 14.81 -2.72
N MET A 96 -8.22 14.17 -3.87
CA MET A 96 -9.49 14.26 -4.62
C MET A 96 -10.39 13.07 -4.30
N LEU A 97 -10.56 12.78 -3.01
CA LEU A 97 -11.36 11.68 -2.52
C LEU A 97 -12.82 12.13 -2.31
N SER A 98 -13.76 11.28 -2.71
CA SER A 98 -15.19 11.46 -2.46
C SER A 98 -15.70 10.44 -1.45
N GLU A 99 -16.64 10.84 -0.59
CA GLU A 99 -17.35 9.91 0.28
C GLU A 99 -18.41 9.14 -0.53
N HIS A 100 -18.67 7.88 -0.18
CA HIS A 100 -19.88 7.17 -0.61
C HIS A 100 -20.97 7.29 0.45
#